data_AF-A0A817VHW2-F1
#
_entry.id   AF-A0A817VHW2-F1
#
_cell.length_a   1.000
_cell.length_b   1.000
_cell.length_c   1.000
_cell.angle_alpha   90.00
_cell.angle_beta   90.00
_cell.angle_gamma   90.00
#
_symmetry.space_group_name_H-M   'P 1'
#
loop_
_entity.id
_entity.type
_entity.pdbx_description
1 polymer ?
#
loop_
_entity_poly.entity_id
_entity_poly.type
_entity_poly.pdbx_seq_one_letter_code
_entity_poly.pdbx_strand_id
1 'polypeptide(L)'
;MLNNIKEHINNRINRIILQNRQRSSSTKNVIGVSSEPYLDLIFNPFNKRQWNYLSLDHLLDYLIIRVTDKGNNFYIDSVGEFEQKAGKFFSDTNAFIELSYNPFNEILNNVIQLLNTLRGKDLIRKWQYEQMMPDRTKCELAHLYFNPKTHKDGIPVRPIESTIHAANTKISKFFDKILRPIFDYKCKDTTIIDVLL
;
A
#
# COMPACT_ATOMS: atom_id res chain seq x y z
N MET A 1 -16.39 11.38 -26.02
CA MET A 1 -16.94 10.13 -25.44
C MET A 1 -16.23 9.75 -24.15
N LEU A 2 -14.89 9.63 -24.14
CA LEU A 2 -14.10 9.32 -22.93
C LEU A 2 -14.30 10.33 -21.78
N ASN A 3 -14.35 11.64 -22.08
CA ASN A 3 -14.52 12.68 -21.05
C ASN A 3 -15.89 12.62 -20.36
N ASN A 4 -16.96 12.32 -21.09
CA ASN A 4 -18.30 12.15 -20.52
C ASN A 4 -18.39 10.91 -19.62
N ILE A 5 -17.66 9.85 -19.97
CA ILE A 5 -17.54 8.64 -19.15
C ILE A 5 -16.72 8.93 -17.89
N LYS A 6 -15.58 9.63 -18.02
CA LYS A 6 -14.75 10.08 -16.90
C LYS A 6 -15.57 10.94 -15.93
N GLU A 7 -16.33 11.92 -16.41
CA GLU A 7 -17.21 12.73 -15.57
C GLU A 7 -18.33 11.91 -14.91
N HIS A 8 -18.97 11.01 -15.65
CA HIS A 8 -20.06 10.19 -15.10
C HIS A 8 -19.56 9.27 -13.97
N ILE A 9 -18.41 8.63 -14.16
CA ILE A 9 -17.77 7.79 -13.14
C ILE A 9 -17.33 8.63 -11.95
N ASN A 10 -16.68 9.77 -12.18
CA ASN A 10 -16.20 10.66 -11.12
C ASN A 10 -17.37 11.18 -10.27
N ASN A 11 -18.47 11.62 -10.91
CA ASN A 11 -19.69 12.05 -10.22
C ASN A 11 -20.34 10.93 -9.41
N ARG A 12 -20.33 9.70 -9.93
CA ARG A 12 -20.89 8.54 -9.23
C ARG A 12 -20.02 8.12 -8.03
N ILE A 13 -18.70 8.12 -8.19
CA ILE A 13 -17.73 7.84 -7.11
C ILE A 13 -17.83 8.91 -6.01
N ASN A 14 -17.89 10.20 -6.37
CA ASN A 14 -18.04 11.28 -5.40
C ASN A 14 -19.33 11.17 -4.58
N ARG A 15 -20.45 10.78 -5.22
CA ARG A 15 -21.71 10.49 -4.51
C ARG A 15 -21.58 9.31 -3.54
N ILE A 16 -20.89 8.24 -3.94
CA ILE A 16 -20.66 7.07 -3.09
C ILE A 16 -19.76 7.42 -1.90
N ILE A 17 -18.71 8.22 -2.10
CA ILE A 17 -17.82 8.68 -1.03
C ILE A 17 -18.56 9.55 -0.02
N LEU A 18 -19.40 10.48 -0.49
CA LEU A 18 -20.22 11.32 0.38
C LEU A 18 -21.19 10.46 1.21
N GLN A 19 -21.83 9.46 0.60
CA GLN A 19 -22.71 8.52 1.30
C GLN A 19 -21.95 7.62 2.29
N ASN A 20 -20.74 7.16 1.94
CA ASN A 20 -19.93 6.33 2.82
C ASN A 20 -19.31 7.14 3.98
N ARG A 21 -18.95 8.41 3.77
CA ARG A 21 -18.55 9.34 4.85
C ARG A 21 -19.68 9.58 5.85
N GLN A 22 -20.94 9.62 5.38
CA GLN A 22 -22.11 9.71 6.25
C GLN A 22 -22.39 8.40 7.02
N ARG A 23 -21.98 7.24 6.48
CA ARG A 23 -22.18 5.92 7.09
C ARG A 23 -21.01 5.43 7.96
N SER A 24 -19.84 6.04 7.85
CA SER A 24 -18.61 5.65 8.58
C SER A 24 -18.63 5.98 10.09
N SER A 25 -19.74 6.46 10.64
CA SER A 25 -19.97 6.57 12.09
C SER A 25 -20.38 5.24 12.73
N SER A 26 -20.57 4.16 11.96
CA SER A 26 -20.92 2.86 12.50
C SER A 26 -20.37 1.69 11.68
N THR A 27 -19.72 0.77 12.39
CA THR A 27 -19.39 -0.63 12.04
C THR A 27 -18.02 -0.99 11.42
N LYS A 28 -17.40 -1.96 12.10
CA LYS A 28 -16.15 -2.69 11.82
C LYS A 28 -16.44 -3.98 11.04
N ASN A 29 -15.40 -4.44 10.35
CA ASN A 29 -15.07 -5.82 9.90
C ASN A 29 -15.84 -6.42 8.69
N VAL A 30 -15.09 -6.76 7.63
CA VAL A 30 -14.84 -8.12 7.08
C VAL A 30 -14.03 -7.98 5.76
N ILE A 31 -12.97 -8.79 5.61
CA ILE A 31 -12.07 -8.87 4.44
C ILE A 31 -12.48 -10.06 3.55
N GLY A 32 -12.40 -9.90 2.22
CA GLY A 32 -12.57 -10.96 1.23
C GLY A 32 -11.54 -10.84 0.08
N VAL A 33 -11.09 -11.99 -0.42
CA VAL A 33 -9.89 -12.26 -1.26
C VAL A 33 -10.16 -12.12 -2.78
N SER A 34 -9.16 -11.79 -3.61
CA SER A 34 -9.14 -12.16 -5.05
C SER A 34 -7.73 -12.16 -5.68
N SER A 35 -7.54 -13.10 -6.62
CA SER A 35 -6.37 -13.38 -7.47
C SER A 35 -6.38 -12.57 -8.78
N GLU A 36 -5.48 -11.59 -8.90
CA GLU A 36 -5.17 -10.75 -10.10
C GLU A 36 -6.33 -9.86 -10.65
N PRO A 37 -6.05 -8.74 -11.36
CA PRO A 37 -4.85 -7.90 -11.42
C PRO A 37 -4.97 -6.70 -10.46
N TYR A 38 -3.82 -6.26 -9.96
CA TYR A 38 -3.63 -5.42 -8.78
C TYR A 38 -4.40 -4.09 -8.77
N LEU A 39 -5.56 -4.09 -8.09
CA LEU A 39 -5.88 -3.00 -7.19
C LEU A 39 -5.14 -3.20 -5.88
N ASP A 40 -4.04 -2.47 -5.69
CA ASP A 40 -3.42 -2.24 -4.36
C ASP A 40 -4.33 -1.35 -3.52
N LEU A 41 -5.51 -1.85 -3.26
CA LEU A 41 -6.46 -1.24 -2.36
C LEU A 41 -6.53 -2.16 -1.16
N ILE A 42 -5.65 -1.86 -0.20
CA ILE A 42 -5.81 -2.25 1.21
C ILE A 42 -7.26 -1.99 1.68
N PHE A 43 -7.99 -1.09 0.99
CA PHE A 43 -9.44 -0.95 1.04
C PHE A 43 -10.04 -0.80 -0.36
N ASN A 44 -10.58 -1.87 -0.95
CA ASN A 44 -11.42 -1.76 -2.16
C ASN A 44 -12.60 -0.80 -1.86
N PRO A 45 -12.68 0.37 -2.51
CA PRO A 45 -13.73 1.36 -2.25
C PRO A 45 -15.06 0.92 -2.85
N PHE A 46 -15.04 -0.09 -3.71
CA PHE A 46 -16.19 -0.69 -4.32
C PHE A 46 -16.60 -1.92 -3.52
N ASN A 47 -17.89 -2.03 -3.24
CA ASN A 47 -18.41 -3.30 -2.76
C ASN A 47 -18.30 -4.37 -3.86
N LYS A 48 -18.41 -5.65 -3.49
CA LYS A 48 -18.29 -6.80 -4.41
C LYS A 48 -19.14 -6.66 -5.68
N ARG A 49 -20.35 -6.09 -5.58
CA ARG A 49 -21.25 -5.89 -6.72
C ARG A 49 -20.75 -4.81 -7.68
N GLN A 50 -20.28 -3.69 -7.13
CA GLN A 50 -19.70 -2.60 -7.91
C GLN A 50 -18.40 -3.03 -8.59
N TRP A 51 -17.58 -3.81 -7.88
CA TRP A 51 -16.37 -4.40 -8.42
C TRP A 51 -16.67 -5.30 -9.62
N ASN A 52 -17.58 -6.26 -9.43
CA ASN A 52 -17.99 -7.18 -10.49
C ASN A 52 -18.55 -6.44 -11.71
N TYR A 53 -19.30 -5.36 -11.50
CA TYR A 53 -19.83 -4.56 -12.61
C TYR A 53 -18.72 -3.88 -13.43
N LEU A 54 -17.74 -3.26 -12.75
CA LEU A 54 -16.59 -2.63 -13.40
C LEU A 54 -15.70 -3.62 -14.15
N SER A 55 -15.54 -4.84 -13.61
CA SER A 55 -14.76 -5.90 -14.25
C SER A 55 -15.51 -6.57 -15.41
N LEU A 56 -16.83 -6.74 -15.31
CA LEU A 56 -17.65 -7.34 -16.37
C LEU A 56 -17.81 -6.42 -17.59
N ASP A 57 -17.82 -5.11 -17.38
CA ASP A 57 -17.88 -4.12 -18.47
C ASP A 57 -16.51 -3.90 -19.14
N HIS A 58 -15.47 -4.69 -18.81
CA HIS A 58 -14.10 -4.57 -19.33
C HIS A 58 -13.47 -3.17 -19.18
N LEU A 59 -14.05 -2.32 -18.32
CA LEU A 59 -13.64 -0.93 -18.16
C LEU A 59 -12.24 -0.81 -17.55
N LEU A 60 -11.86 -1.75 -16.68
CA LEU A 60 -10.55 -1.80 -16.03
C LEU A 60 -9.42 -2.21 -16.97
N ASP A 61 -9.74 -2.79 -18.14
CA ASP A 61 -8.74 -3.10 -19.16
C ASP A 61 -8.19 -1.81 -19.80
N TYR A 62 -8.94 -0.70 -19.70
CA TYR A 62 -8.58 0.58 -20.31
C TYR A 62 -8.38 1.70 -19.28
N LEU A 63 -8.92 1.56 -18.07
CA LEU A 63 -8.88 2.59 -17.04
C LEU A 63 -8.21 2.09 -15.76
N ILE A 64 -7.39 2.95 -15.16
CA ILE A 64 -6.85 2.75 -13.83
C ILE A 64 -7.59 3.61 -12.81
N ILE A 65 -7.88 3.03 -11.64
CA ILE A 65 -8.43 3.74 -10.49
C ILE A 65 -7.44 3.61 -9.34
N ARG A 66 -6.94 4.74 -8.82
CA ARG A 66 -5.98 4.79 -7.70
C ARG A 66 -6.39 5.80 -6.65
N VAL A 67 -5.96 5.58 -5.41
CA VAL A 67 -6.02 6.61 -4.37
C VAL A 67 -4.92 7.62 -4.64
N THR A 68 -5.23 8.91 -4.49
CA THR A 68 -4.25 9.98 -4.61
C THR A 68 -3.30 10.01 -3.43
N ASP A 69 -2.05 10.39 -3.65
CA ASP A 69 -1.03 10.55 -2.61
C ASP A 69 -1.45 11.49 -1.46
N LYS A 70 -2.23 12.53 -1.77
CA LYS A 70 -2.79 13.48 -0.80
C LYS A 70 -4.25 13.76 -1.10
N GLY A 71 -5.04 13.99 -0.06
CA GLY A 71 -6.42 14.48 -0.18
C GLY A 71 -7.51 13.41 -0.14
N ASN A 72 -7.17 12.14 0.08
CA ASN A 72 -8.14 11.03 0.20
C ASN A 72 -9.19 11.03 -0.94
N ASN A 73 -8.72 11.28 -2.16
CA ASN A 73 -9.52 11.32 -3.40
C ASN A 73 -9.12 10.15 -4.31
N PHE A 74 -9.93 9.92 -5.35
CA PHE A 74 -9.58 8.97 -6.40
C PHE A 74 -9.04 9.67 -7.63
N TYR A 75 -8.09 9.01 -8.26
CA TYR A 75 -7.55 9.33 -9.56
C TYR A 75 -8.04 8.28 -10.55
N ILE A 76 -8.54 8.75 -11.70
CA ILE A 76 -9.00 7.91 -12.79
C ILE A 76 -8.29 8.36 -14.04
N ASP A 77 -7.66 7.41 -14.73
CA ASP A 77 -7.03 7.69 -16.02
C ASP A 77 -6.97 6.46 -16.90
N SER A 78 -6.45 6.58 -18.12
CA SER A 78 -6.17 5.39 -18.93
C SER A 78 -4.99 4.60 -18.38
N VAL A 79 -4.99 3.29 -18.63
CA VAL A 79 -3.87 2.42 -18.27
C VAL A 79 -2.57 2.90 -18.94
N GLY A 80 -2.60 3.19 -20.24
CA GLY A 80 -1.42 3.62 -21.00
C GLY A 80 -0.79 4.94 -20.51
N GLU A 81 -1.60 5.94 -20.15
CA GLU A 81 -1.08 7.20 -19.58
C GLU A 81 -0.44 6.98 -18.21
N PHE A 82 -1.01 6.08 -17.40
CA PHE A 82 -0.46 5.76 -16.10
C PHE A 82 0.85 4.97 -16.20
N GLU A 83 0.93 3.99 -17.12
CA GLU A 83 2.14 3.25 -17.42
C GLU A 83 3.26 4.17 -17.93
N GLN A 84 2.92 5.14 -18.79
CA GLN A 84 3.90 6.14 -19.25
C GLN A 84 4.46 6.97 -18.07
N LYS A 85 3.61 7.36 -17.11
CA LYS A 85 4.06 8.08 -15.91
C LYS A 85 4.95 7.23 -15.02
N ALA A 86 4.65 5.94 -14.86
CA ALA A 86 5.50 5.01 -14.13
C ALA A 86 6.84 4.78 -14.86
N GLY A 87 6.82 4.58 -16.17
CA GLY A 87 8.00 4.45 -17.02
C GLY A 87 8.91 5.68 -16.93
N LYS A 88 8.33 6.88 -16.99
CA LYS A 88 9.06 8.14 -16.79
C LYS A 88 9.71 8.20 -15.40
N PHE A 89 9.00 7.78 -14.35
CA PHE A 89 9.59 7.74 -13.01
C PHE A 89 10.82 6.82 -12.95
N PHE A 90 10.78 5.65 -13.59
CA PHE A 90 11.92 4.73 -13.65
C PHE A 90 13.09 5.32 -14.43
N SER A 91 12.83 5.93 -15.60
CA SER A 91 13.88 6.56 -16.42
C SER A 91 14.57 7.72 -15.70
N ASP A 92 13.81 8.49 -14.92
CA ASP A 92 14.31 9.71 -14.29
C ASP A 92 15.14 9.42 -13.02
N THR A 93 14.92 8.29 -12.34
CA THR A 93 15.44 8.09 -10.97
C THR A 93 16.47 6.97 -10.82
N ASN A 94 16.50 5.96 -11.71
CA ASN A 94 17.29 4.74 -11.52
C ASN A 94 17.15 4.11 -10.11
N ALA A 95 16.04 4.38 -9.41
CA ALA A 95 15.86 4.00 -8.01
C ALA A 95 15.46 2.53 -7.82
N PHE A 96 15.00 1.88 -8.88
CA PHE A 96 14.54 0.49 -8.89
C PHE A 96 15.14 -0.25 -10.07
N ILE A 97 15.32 -1.56 -9.90
CA ILE A 97 15.71 -2.48 -10.97
C ILE A 97 14.63 -3.54 -11.10
N GLU A 98 14.40 -3.99 -12.32
CA GLU A 98 13.55 -5.14 -12.56
C GLU A 98 14.24 -6.41 -12.06
N LEU A 99 13.49 -7.26 -11.36
CA LEU A 99 13.98 -8.54 -10.89
C LEU A 99 13.83 -9.59 -12.00
N SER A 100 14.87 -10.37 -12.25
CA SER A 100 14.84 -11.46 -13.23
C SER A 100 14.08 -12.70 -12.74
N TYR A 101 13.78 -12.79 -11.45
CA TYR A 101 13.04 -13.89 -10.83
C TYR A 101 12.34 -13.43 -9.54
N ASN A 102 11.45 -14.27 -8.99
CA ASN A 102 10.77 -14.00 -7.72
C ASN A 102 11.61 -14.53 -6.52
N PRO A 103 12.18 -13.65 -5.68
CA PRO A 103 13.05 -14.06 -4.57
C PRO A 103 12.29 -14.34 -3.26
N PHE A 104 10.95 -14.42 -3.28
CA PHE A 104 10.14 -14.50 -2.07
C PHE A 104 10.57 -15.64 -1.12
N ASN A 105 10.75 -16.85 -1.65
CA ASN A 105 11.11 -18.02 -0.84
C ASN A 105 12.51 -17.87 -0.22
N GLU A 106 13.46 -17.27 -0.94
CA GLU A 106 14.81 -17.02 -0.44
C GLU A 106 14.78 -16.04 0.73
N ILE A 107 14.06 -14.92 0.56
CA ILE A 107 13.89 -13.91 1.61
C ILE A 107 13.20 -14.51 2.84
N LEU A 108 12.12 -15.25 2.64
CA LEU A 108 11.38 -15.90 3.73
C LEU A 108 12.26 -16.90 4.49
N ASN A 109 13.00 -17.75 3.77
CA ASN A 109 13.89 -18.72 4.38
C ASN A 109 15.03 -18.04 5.16
N ASN A 110 15.62 -16.98 4.62
CA ASN A 110 16.68 -16.22 5.29
C ASN A 110 16.18 -15.61 6.61
N VAL A 111 14.97 -15.04 6.63
CA VAL A 111 14.36 -14.49 7.85
C VAL A 111 14.14 -15.60 8.90
N ILE A 112 13.62 -16.76 8.48
CA ILE A 112 13.37 -17.88 9.39
C ILE A 112 14.69 -18.44 9.95
N GLN A 113 15.70 -18.62 9.09
CA GLN A 113 17.03 -19.08 9.49
C GLN A 113 17.69 -18.12 10.49
N LEU A 114 17.57 -16.81 10.27
CA LEU A 114 18.04 -15.80 11.21
C LEU A 114 17.38 -15.98 12.59
N LEU A 115 16.06 -16.04 12.65
CA LEU A 115 15.33 -16.18 13.91
C LEU A 115 15.64 -17.51 14.62
N ASN A 116 15.75 -18.61 13.88
CA ASN A 116 16.16 -19.90 14.41
C ASN A 116 17.58 -19.84 15.01
N THR A 117 18.50 -19.19 14.31
CA THR A 117 19.90 -19.02 14.77
C THR A 117 19.94 -18.18 16.05
N LEU A 118 19.22 -17.06 16.09
CA LEU A 118 19.15 -16.21 17.28
C LEU A 118 18.54 -16.96 18.47
N ARG A 119 17.50 -17.78 18.24
CA ARG A 119 16.88 -18.57 19.31
C ARG A 119 17.78 -19.71 19.77
N GLY A 120 18.43 -20.42 18.86
CA GLY A 120 19.36 -21.52 19.18
C GLY A 120 20.61 -21.08 19.92
N LYS A 121 21.01 -19.81 19.79
CA LYS A 121 22.09 -19.18 20.57
C LYS A 121 21.60 -18.48 21.85
N ASP A 122 20.32 -18.63 22.20
CA ASP A 122 19.67 -17.94 23.33
C ASP A 122 19.84 -16.40 23.36
N LEU A 123 20.04 -15.79 22.18
CA LEU A 123 20.11 -14.33 22.02
C LEU A 123 18.73 -13.67 22.06
N ILE A 124 17.67 -14.44 21.83
CA ILE A 124 16.29 -14.00 21.96
C ILE A 124 15.48 -15.00 22.77
N ARG A 125 14.53 -14.49 23.56
CA ARG A 125 13.56 -15.28 24.33
C ARG A 125 12.51 -15.88 23.40
N LYS A 126 11.88 -16.97 23.85
CA LYS A 126 10.80 -17.66 23.12
C LYS A 126 9.70 -16.70 22.65
N TRP A 127 9.23 -15.82 23.52
CA TRP A 127 8.17 -14.87 23.16
C TRP A 127 8.60 -13.85 22.08
N GLN A 128 9.88 -13.45 22.06
CA GLN A 128 10.42 -12.54 21.04
C GLN A 128 10.47 -13.26 19.68
N TYR A 129 10.96 -14.51 19.69
CA TYR A 129 10.98 -15.39 18.52
C TYR A 129 9.56 -15.58 17.95
N GLU A 130 8.58 -15.93 18.78
CA GLU A 130 7.19 -16.12 18.36
C GLU A 130 6.56 -14.84 17.80
N GLN A 131 6.85 -13.69 18.42
CA GLN A 131 6.35 -12.40 17.97
C GLN A 131 6.95 -11.98 16.61
N MET A 132 8.22 -12.31 16.37
CA MET A 132 8.95 -11.93 15.15
C MET A 132 8.76 -12.93 13.99
N MET A 133 8.40 -14.18 14.27
CA MET A 133 8.31 -15.25 13.26
C MET A 133 7.25 -14.94 12.19
N PRO A 134 7.62 -14.87 10.89
CA PRO A 134 6.65 -14.68 9.81
C PRO A 134 5.62 -15.81 9.75
N ASP A 135 4.41 -15.47 9.32
CA ASP A 135 3.36 -16.46 9.02
C ASP A 135 3.50 -16.87 7.56
N ARG A 136 4.01 -18.08 7.31
CA ARG A 136 4.28 -18.60 5.95
C ARG A 136 3.04 -18.59 5.05
N THR A 137 1.83 -18.65 5.63
CA THR A 137 0.57 -18.69 4.87
C THR A 137 0.06 -17.31 4.47
N LYS A 138 0.60 -16.25 5.09
CA LYS A 138 0.16 -14.86 4.89
C LYS A 138 1.27 -13.96 4.36
N CYS A 139 2.51 -14.42 4.37
CA CYS A 139 3.62 -13.63 3.86
C CYS A 139 3.57 -13.52 2.33
N GLU A 140 3.96 -12.36 1.84
CA GLU A 140 4.06 -12.06 0.41
C GLU A 140 5.35 -11.28 0.10
N LEU A 141 5.71 -11.22 -1.18
CA LEU A 141 6.82 -10.38 -1.62
C LEU A 141 6.40 -8.91 -1.50
N ALA A 142 7.33 -8.05 -1.09
CA ALA A 142 7.09 -6.61 -1.15
C ALA A 142 6.80 -6.22 -2.61
N HIS A 143 5.78 -5.38 -2.81
CA HIS A 143 5.35 -4.95 -4.13
C HIS A 143 5.45 -3.44 -4.25
N LEU A 144 5.86 -3.00 -5.44
CA LEU A 144 5.94 -1.59 -5.80
C LEU A 144 4.64 -1.20 -6.53
N TYR A 145 4.01 -0.13 -6.07
CA TYR A 145 2.91 0.50 -6.79
C TYR A 145 3.06 2.02 -6.80
N PHE A 146 2.14 2.70 -7.50
CA PHE A 146 2.23 4.13 -7.74
C PHE A 146 0.98 4.87 -7.30
N ASN A 147 1.17 5.95 -6.53
CA ASN A 147 0.10 6.89 -6.15
C ASN A 147 0.22 8.22 -6.91
N PRO A 148 -0.84 8.69 -7.59
CA PRO A 148 -0.84 9.98 -8.28
C PRO A 148 -0.68 11.19 -7.34
N LYS A 149 0.23 12.11 -7.67
CA LYS A 149 0.42 13.40 -6.99
C LYS A 149 -0.42 14.48 -7.67
N THR A 150 -1.74 14.43 -7.48
CA THR A 150 -2.71 15.35 -8.12
C THR A 150 -2.52 16.84 -7.78
N HIS A 151 -1.74 17.15 -6.76
CA HIS A 151 -1.38 18.51 -6.34
C HIS A 151 -0.14 19.07 -7.06
N LYS A 152 0.38 18.37 -8.09
CA LYS A 152 1.55 18.78 -8.87
C LYS A 152 1.20 18.82 -10.36
N ASP A 153 1.83 19.74 -11.08
CA ASP A 153 1.67 19.87 -12.53
C ASP A 153 2.05 18.57 -13.26
N GLY A 154 1.26 18.20 -14.27
CA GLY A 154 1.42 16.94 -14.99
C GLY A 154 1.03 15.68 -14.21
N ILE A 155 0.62 15.80 -12.94
CA ILE A 155 0.19 14.71 -12.05
C ILE A 155 1.19 13.54 -12.08
N PRO A 156 2.45 13.75 -11.66
CA PRO A 156 3.45 12.69 -11.57
C PRO A 156 3.04 11.65 -10.54
N VAL A 157 3.67 10.48 -10.59
CA VAL A 157 3.44 9.39 -9.63
C VAL A 157 4.41 9.43 -8.45
N ARG A 158 4.00 8.86 -7.31
CA ARG A 158 4.87 8.50 -6.18
C ARG A 158 5.04 6.99 -6.14
N PRO A 159 6.27 6.46 -6.16
CA PRO A 159 6.50 5.04 -5.86
C PRO A 159 6.12 4.78 -4.39
N ILE A 160 5.38 3.71 -4.16
CA ILE A 160 5.08 3.17 -2.84
C ILE A 160 5.57 1.74 -2.82
N GLU A 161 6.56 1.47 -1.98
CA GLU A 161 6.98 0.11 -1.67
C GLU A 161 6.11 -0.40 -0.52
N SER A 162 5.23 -1.33 -0.82
CA SER A 162 4.42 -2.01 0.17
C SER A 162 5.16 -3.20 0.71
N THR A 163 5.58 -3.10 1.96
CA THR A 163 6.13 -4.24 2.72
C THR A 163 5.07 -4.83 3.64
N ILE A 164 3.80 -4.53 3.42
CA ILE A 164 2.72 -5.13 4.20
C ILE A 164 2.80 -6.65 3.98
N HIS A 165 2.74 -7.41 5.08
CA HIS A 165 2.93 -8.86 5.07
C HIS A 165 4.30 -9.41 4.59
N ALA A 166 5.28 -8.57 4.26
CA ALA A 166 6.64 -9.04 3.98
C ALA A 166 7.23 -9.86 5.14
N ALA A 167 8.16 -10.77 4.82
CA ALA A 167 8.73 -11.71 5.79
C ALA A 167 9.37 -11.01 7.01
N ASN A 168 9.94 -9.83 6.82
CA ASN A 168 10.58 -9.02 7.87
C ASN A 168 9.62 -8.08 8.63
N THR A 169 8.34 -7.98 8.25
CA THR A 169 7.42 -6.97 8.81
C THR A 169 7.17 -7.13 10.31
N LYS A 170 7.12 -8.38 10.81
CA LYS A 170 6.98 -8.64 12.25
C LYS A 170 8.25 -8.27 13.03
N ILE A 171 9.43 -8.43 12.43
CA ILE A 171 10.71 -7.98 12.99
C ILE A 171 10.71 -6.45 13.08
N SER A 172 10.34 -5.74 12.00
CA SER A 172 10.26 -4.28 12.01
C SER A 172 9.28 -3.76 13.07
N LYS A 173 8.09 -4.38 13.20
CA LYS A 173 7.12 -4.03 14.26
C LYS A 173 7.64 -4.32 15.67
N PHE A 174 8.46 -5.35 15.84
CA PHE A 174 9.09 -5.65 17.12
C PHE A 174 10.10 -4.56 17.50
N PHE A 175 10.98 -4.17 16.57
CA PHE A 175 11.93 -3.09 16.79
C PHE A 175 11.25 -1.74 16.99
N ASP A 176 10.20 -1.44 16.22
CA ASP A 176 9.42 -0.21 16.38
C ASP A 176 8.90 -0.07 17.82
N LYS A 177 8.37 -1.14 18.42
CA LYS A 177 7.93 -1.11 19.83
C LYS A 177 9.05 -0.78 20.82
N ILE A 178 10.28 -1.21 20.55
CA ILE A 178 11.45 -0.95 21.39
C ILE A 178 11.94 0.48 21.20
N LEU A 179 11.98 0.95 19.95
CA LEU A 179 12.53 2.24 19.58
C LEU A 179 11.54 3.39 19.80
N ARG A 180 10.23 3.14 19.71
CA ARG A 180 9.18 4.16 19.79
C ARG A 180 9.28 5.05 21.02
N PRO A 181 9.46 4.54 22.26
CA PRO A 181 9.57 5.41 23.42
C PRO A 181 10.80 6.34 23.37
N ILE A 182 11.92 5.86 22.82
CA ILE A 182 13.15 6.65 22.67
C ILE A 182 12.96 7.73 21.61
N PHE A 183 12.36 7.34 20.49
CA PHE A 183 12.00 8.27 19.41
C PHE A 183 11.06 9.37 19.93
N ASP A 184 9.98 9.00 20.60
CA ASP A 184 8.98 9.94 21.13
C ASP A 184 9.60 10.88 22.19
N TYR A 185 10.51 10.38 23.01
CA TYR A 185 11.27 11.22 23.95
C TYR A 185 12.12 12.25 23.20
N LYS A 186 12.89 11.84 22.19
CA LYS A 186 13.71 12.75 21.39
C LYS A 186 12.91 13.72 20.54
N CYS A 187 11.73 13.33 20.07
CA CYS A 187 10.84 14.23 19.35
C CYS A 187 10.35 15.37 20.23
N LYS A 188 10.14 15.18 21.55
CA LYS A 188 9.77 16.29 22.45
C LYS A 188 10.83 17.38 22.52
N ASP A 189 12.11 17.00 22.48
CA ASP A 189 13.23 17.93 22.57
C ASP A 189 13.53 18.65 21.25
N THR A 190 13.12 18.06 20.13
CA THR A 190 13.51 18.51 18.77
C THR A 190 12.35 19.06 17.96
N THR A 191 11.11 18.76 18.33
CA THR A 191 9.94 19.36 17.71
C THR A 191 9.81 20.77 18.25
N ILE A 192 10.28 21.74 17.47
CA ILE A 192 9.90 23.14 17.65
C ILE A 192 8.40 23.19 17.42
N ILE A 193 7.64 23.24 18.51
CA ILE A 193 6.25 23.69 18.44
C ILE A 193 6.38 25.20 18.32
N ASP A 194 6.33 25.73 17.10
CA ASP A 194 6.11 27.16 16.89
C ASP A 194 4.72 27.49 17.46
N VAL A 195 4.67 27.73 18.76
CA VAL A 195 3.55 28.37 19.44
C VAL A 195 3.60 29.84 19.01
N LEU A 196 3.15 30.10 17.78
CA LEU A 196 2.73 31.44 17.39
C LEU A 196 1.31 31.63 17.92
N LEU A 197 1.26 32.28 19.07
CA LEU A 197 0.18 33.13 19.56
C LEU A 197 -0.26 34.14 18.49
#